data_AF-A0A8T3W4D7-F1
#
_entry.id   AF-A0A8T3W4D7-F1
#
_cell.length_a   1.000
_cell.length_b   1.000
_cell.length_c   1.000
_cell.angle_alpha   90.00
_cell.angle_beta   90.00
_cell.angle_gamma   90.00
#
_symmetry.space_group_name_H-M   'P 1'
#
loop_
_entity.id
_entity.type
_entity.pdbx_description
1 polymer ?
#
loop_
_entity_poly.entity_id
_entity_poly.type
_entity_poly.pdbx_seq_one_letter_code
_entity_poly.pdbx_strand_id
1 'polypeptide(L)'
;MKNDTVSGPQLEGCLTTFDSVRGRLSLLPKEGTMLEPLAKSGLEMVDCYRTDARNFIGSGDLVTAFAAINYAHAWIGCFAELGLFDAELGKELFLTLSDPDGEGCRITDDKMAKYLDITTRARKKLKVSPPVRSFDRKLALEFLERSESYFRTAVSYRNDDDYVRAFAAVNYAHAWLDGGARIGLFDVEEDDVLFTLYE
;
A
#
# COMPACT_ATOMS: atom_id res chain seq x y z
N MET A 1 -10.11 -13.22 -21.04
CA MET A 1 -10.84 -13.76 -19.86
C MET A 1 -10.56 -12.78 -18.74
N LYS A 2 -11.60 -12.30 -18.05
CA LYS A 2 -11.45 -11.32 -16.96
C LYS A 2 -10.70 -11.95 -15.78
N ASN A 3 -9.62 -11.32 -15.32
CA ASN A 3 -8.84 -11.76 -14.16
C ASN A 3 -9.37 -11.06 -12.91
N ASP A 4 -10.49 -11.54 -12.37
CA ASP A 4 -11.20 -10.91 -11.25
C ASP A 4 -11.30 -11.76 -9.99
N THR A 5 -10.54 -12.85 -9.90
CA THR A 5 -10.61 -13.77 -8.77
C THR A 5 -9.25 -13.90 -8.11
N VAL A 6 -9.21 -13.66 -6.79
CA VAL A 6 -8.03 -13.92 -5.97
C VAL A 6 -8.15 -15.34 -5.42
N SER A 7 -7.24 -16.23 -5.84
CA SER A 7 -7.17 -17.59 -5.31
C SER A 7 -6.40 -17.66 -3.99
N GLY A 8 -6.66 -18.71 -3.21
CA GLY A 8 -5.89 -19.02 -2.01
C GLY A 8 -4.38 -19.15 -2.30
N PRO A 9 -3.96 -19.96 -3.31
CA PRO A 9 -2.56 -20.09 -3.70
C PRO A 9 -1.88 -18.77 -4.09
N GLN A 10 -2.58 -17.90 -4.84
CA GLN A 10 -2.05 -16.57 -5.20
C GLN A 10 -1.79 -15.72 -3.96
N LEU A 11 -2.74 -15.68 -3.02
CA LEU A 11 -2.58 -14.94 -1.78
C LEU A 11 -1.45 -15.51 -0.93
N GLU A 12 -1.34 -16.83 -0.82
CA GLU A 12 -0.26 -17.51 -0.09
C GLU A 12 1.12 -17.18 -0.67
N GLY A 13 1.24 -17.12 -1.99
CA GLY A 13 2.47 -16.68 -2.67
C GLY A 13 2.84 -15.23 -2.31
N CYS A 14 1.86 -14.33 -2.27
CA CYS A 14 2.08 -12.94 -1.83
C CYS A 14 2.53 -12.89 -0.37
N LEU A 15 1.88 -13.65 0.53
CA LEU A 15 2.22 -13.69 1.95
C LEU A 15 3.63 -14.23 2.17
N THR A 16 3.99 -15.32 1.50
CA THR A 16 5.33 -15.92 1.59
C THR A 16 6.41 -14.94 1.15
N THR A 17 6.20 -14.27 0.02
CA THR A 17 7.13 -13.26 -0.50
C THR A 17 7.25 -12.08 0.47
N PHE A 18 6.11 -11.56 0.95
CA PHE A 18 6.09 -10.48 1.92
C PHE A 18 6.83 -10.86 3.21
N ASP A 19 6.55 -12.03 3.79
CA ASP A 19 7.15 -12.48 5.04
C ASP A 19 8.68 -12.65 4.89
N SER A 20 9.16 -13.04 3.70
CA SER A 20 10.59 -13.08 3.38
C SER A 20 11.24 -11.69 3.32
N VAL A 21 10.55 -10.69 2.74
CA VAL A 21 11.02 -9.29 2.72
C VAL A 21 11.02 -8.73 4.14
N ARG A 22 9.89 -8.87 4.85
CA ARG A 22 9.71 -8.36 6.21
C ARG A 22 10.68 -8.98 7.21
N GLY A 23 11.02 -10.27 7.06
CA GLY A 23 11.98 -10.97 7.92
C GLY A 23 13.43 -10.53 7.75
N ARG A 24 13.79 -9.91 6.62
CA ARG A 24 15.12 -9.36 6.34
C ARG A 24 15.23 -7.86 6.56
N LEU A 25 14.09 -7.18 6.71
CA LEU A 25 14.00 -5.75 6.93
C LEU A 25 14.65 -5.33 8.25
N SER A 26 15.44 -4.25 8.22
CA SER A 26 15.95 -3.60 9.43
C SER A 26 15.70 -2.09 9.44
N LEU A 27 15.65 -1.50 10.64
CA LEU A 27 15.52 -0.05 10.80
C LEU A 27 16.90 0.60 10.69
N LEU A 28 17.01 1.65 9.86
CA LEU A 28 18.25 2.39 9.66
C LEU A 28 18.54 3.46 10.74
N PRO A 29 17.54 4.22 11.25
CA PRO A 29 17.80 5.18 12.31
C PRO A 29 18.31 4.52 13.59
N LYS A 30 19.36 5.09 14.18
CA LYS A 30 19.91 4.61 15.45
C LYS A 30 18.93 4.89 16.59
N GLU A 31 18.97 4.03 17.60
CA GLU A 31 18.24 4.23 18.85
C GLU A 31 18.57 5.60 19.48
N GLY A 32 17.54 6.31 19.94
CA GLY A 32 17.61 7.65 20.51
C GLY A 32 17.68 8.79 19.49
N THR A 33 17.66 8.51 18.18
CA THR A 33 17.63 9.56 17.15
C THR A 33 16.21 10.06 16.86
N MET A 34 16.09 11.29 16.35
CA MET A 34 14.79 11.91 16.06
C MET A 34 13.94 11.14 15.03
N LEU A 35 14.56 10.31 14.18
CA LEU A 35 13.87 9.53 13.15
C LEU A 35 13.56 8.09 13.59
N GLU A 36 14.09 7.63 14.71
CA GLU A 36 13.78 6.29 15.23
C GLU A 36 12.27 6.11 15.48
N PRO A 37 11.55 7.03 16.16
CA PRO A 37 10.11 6.86 16.38
C PRO A 37 9.33 6.78 15.07
N LEU A 38 9.73 7.56 14.07
CA LEU A 38 9.11 7.55 12.76
C LEU A 38 9.30 6.18 12.08
N ALA A 39 10.52 5.65 12.06
CA ALA A 39 10.81 4.34 11.48
C ALA A 39 10.05 3.22 12.22
N LYS A 40 9.98 3.26 13.56
CA LYS A 40 9.18 2.32 14.35
C LYS A 40 7.70 2.38 13.99
N SER A 41 7.16 3.58 13.80
CA SER A 41 5.77 3.78 13.40
C SER A 41 5.47 3.22 12.01
N GLY A 42 6.39 3.35 11.05
CA GLY A 42 6.25 2.69 9.76
C GLY A 42 6.24 1.17 9.89
N LEU A 43 7.09 0.61 10.76
CA LEU A 43 7.21 -0.83 10.95
C LEU A 43 5.95 -1.42 11.60
N GLU A 44 5.41 -0.68 12.56
CA GLU A 44 4.11 -0.97 13.16
C GLU A 44 3.02 -1.05 12.08
N MET A 45 2.93 -0.08 11.16
CA MET A 45 1.94 -0.14 10.08
C MET A 45 2.11 -1.34 9.17
N VAL A 46 3.35 -1.70 8.83
CA VAL A 46 3.65 -2.92 8.06
C VAL A 46 3.10 -4.16 8.77
N ASP A 47 3.31 -4.27 10.09
CA ASP A 47 2.90 -5.43 10.88
C ASP A 47 1.38 -5.46 11.15
N CYS A 48 0.75 -4.30 11.31
CA CYS A 48 -0.70 -4.13 11.43
C CYS A 48 -1.40 -4.65 10.17
N TYR A 49 -1.04 -4.15 8.98
CA TYR A 49 -1.68 -4.60 7.75
C TYR A 49 -1.40 -6.07 7.41
N ARG A 50 -0.23 -6.59 7.79
CA ARG A 50 0.06 -8.04 7.71
C ARG A 50 -0.86 -8.86 8.62
N THR A 51 -1.15 -8.35 9.81
CA THR A 51 -2.08 -8.97 10.78
C THR A 51 -3.52 -8.88 10.28
N ASP A 52 -3.93 -7.75 9.71
CA ASP A 52 -5.24 -7.60 9.07
C ASP A 52 -5.43 -8.61 7.93
N ALA A 53 -4.41 -8.80 7.08
CA ALA A 53 -4.46 -9.81 6.05
C ALA A 53 -4.74 -11.21 6.64
N ARG A 54 -4.11 -11.57 7.76
CA ARG A 54 -4.37 -12.83 8.48
C ARG A 54 -5.80 -12.90 9.01
N ASN A 55 -6.30 -11.82 9.59
CA ASN A 55 -7.67 -11.76 10.13
C ASN A 55 -8.71 -11.93 9.02
N PHE A 56 -8.54 -11.25 7.89
CA PHE A 56 -9.43 -11.38 6.74
C PHE A 56 -9.42 -12.79 6.16
N ILE A 57 -8.26 -13.46 6.08
CA ILE A 57 -8.17 -14.88 5.70
C ILE A 57 -8.98 -15.75 6.67
N GLY A 58 -8.84 -15.53 7.99
CA GLY A 58 -9.60 -16.27 9.00
C GLY A 58 -11.11 -16.11 8.89
N SER A 59 -11.57 -14.98 8.33
CA SER A 59 -12.99 -14.71 8.04
C SER A 59 -13.45 -15.15 6.64
N GLY A 60 -12.54 -15.60 5.78
CA GLY A 60 -12.82 -15.98 4.39
C GLY A 60 -12.85 -14.82 3.37
N ASP A 61 -12.52 -13.58 3.76
CA ASP A 61 -12.43 -12.44 2.84
C ASP A 61 -11.05 -12.34 2.17
N LEU A 62 -10.78 -13.22 1.22
CA LEU A 62 -9.49 -13.29 0.54
C LEU A 62 -9.17 -12.02 -0.27
N VAL A 63 -10.18 -11.32 -0.79
CA VAL A 63 -9.98 -10.09 -1.56
C VAL A 63 -9.46 -8.98 -0.64
N THR A 64 -10.06 -8.79 0.53
CA THR A 64 -9.59 -7.77 1.47
C THR A 64 -8.25 -8.15 2.10
N ALA A 65 -8.01 -9.44 2.35
CA ALA A 65 -6.69 -9.91 2.75
C ALA A 65 -5.60 -9.59 1.71
N PHE A 66 -5.93 -9.78 0.43
CA PHE A 66 -5.05 -9.46 -0.68
C PHE A 66 -4.78 -7.96 -0.83
N ALA A 67 -5.78 -7.10 -0.59
CA ALA A 67 -5.54 -5.67 -0.47
C ALA A 67 -4.58 -5.36 0.68
N ALA A 68 -4.85 -5.88 1.88
CA ALA A 68 -4.07 -5.59 3.08
C ALA A 68 -2.59 -6.00 2.93
N ILE A 69 -2.28 -7.15 2.33
CA ILE A 69 -0.87 -7.56 2.15
C ILE A 69 -0.12 -6.71 1.12
N ASN A 70 -0.78 -6.27 0.04
CA ASN A 70 -0.19 -5.35 -0.91
C ASN A 70 -0.01 -3.94 -0.30
N TYR A 71 -0.95 -3.54 0.56
CA TYR A 71 -0.85 -2.31 1.36
C TYR A 71 0.37 -2.34 2.29
N ALA A 72 0.54 -3.43 3.05
CA ALA A 72 1.69 -3.64 3.92
C ALA A 72 3.02 -3.58 3.14
N HIS A 73 3.06 -4.21 1.96
CA HIS A 73 4.24 -4.17 1.09
C HIS A 73 4.56 -2.76 0.60
N ALA A 74 3.54 -1.93 0.34
CA ALA A 74 3.72 -0.53 -0.02
C ALA A 74 4.29 0.31 1.13
N TRP A 75 3.91 0.05 2.38
CA TRP A 75 4.53 0.70 3.54
C TRP A 75 6.02 0.42 3.65
N ILE A 76 6.44 -0.83 3.39
CA ILE A 76 7.87 -1.17 3.33
C ILE A 76 8.56 -0.31 2.27
N GLY A 77 7.97 -0.19 1.07
CA GLY A 77 8.49 0.64 -0.01
C GLY A 77 8.61 2.11 0.35
N CYS A 78 7.55 2.69 0.94
CA CYS A 78 7.52 4.09 1.37
C CYS A 78 8.69 4.41 2.32
N PHE A 79 8.89 3.58 3.34
CA PHE A 79 9.88 3.83 4.37
C PHE A 79 11.30 3.40 3.95
N ALA A 80 11.44 2.44 3.05
CA ALA A 80 12.72 2.14 2.41
C ALA A 80 13.18 3.33 1.53
N GLU A 81 12.28 3.91 0.74
CA GLU A 81 12.61 5.06 -0.13
C GLU A 81 12.89 6.35 0.65
N LEU A 82 12.28 6.51 1.83
CA LEU A 82 12.67 7.57 2.77
C LEU A 82 14.05 7.35 3.41
N GLY A 83 14.64 6.17 3.25
CA GLY A 83 15.90 5.78 3.91
C GLY A 83 15.72 5.47 5.39
N LEU A 84 14.51 5.08 5.81
CA LEU A 84 14.21 4.66 7.19
C LEU A 84 14.32 3.14 7.37
N PHE A 85 14.09 2.37 6.29
CA PHE A 85 14.28 0.92 6.27
C PHE A 85 15.42 0.51 5.34
N ASP A 86 16.15 -0.51 5.76
CA ASP A 86 16.94 -1.35 4.86
C ASP A 86 16.09 -2.56 4.48
N ALA A 87 15.62 -2.59 3.24
CA ALA A 87 14.73 -3.63 2.75
C ALA A 87 14.96 -3.91 1.26
N GLU A 88 15.16 -5.19 0.92
CA GLU A 88 15.17 -5.66 -0.47
C GLU A 88 13.75 -6.03 -0.91
N LEU A 89 12.97 -5.05 -1.38
CA LEU A 89 11.58 -5.29 -1.80
C LEU A 89 11.47 -6.30 -2.96
N GLY A 90 12.38 -6.21 -3.95
CA GLY A 90 12.17 -6.89 -5.22
C GLY A 90 11.04 -6.25 -6.04
N LYS A 91 10.28 -7.07 -6.77
CA LYS A 91 9.08 -6.61 -7.51
C LYS A 91 7.87 -6.54 -6.57
N GLU A 92 6.91 -5.70 -6.91
CA GLU A 92 5.61 -5.67 -6.25
C GLU A 92 4.93 -7.05 -6.31
N LEU A 93 4.31 -7.45 -5.20
CA LEU A 93 3.73 -8.80 -5.04
C LEU A 93 2.71 -9.15 -6.15
N PHE A 94 1.92 -8.16 -6.58
CA PHE A 94 0.92 -8.37 -7.63
C PHE A 94 1.51 -8.54 -9.04
N LEU A 95 2.79 -8.22 -9.24
CA LEU A 95 3.52 -8.46 -10.49
C LEU A 95 4.16 -9.85 -10.54
N THR A 96 4.23 -10.56 -9.42
CA THR A 96 4.77 -11.92 -9.34
C THR A 96 3.69 -12.99 -9.38
N LEU A 97 2.42 -12.60 -9.55
CA LEU A 97 1.29 -13.52 -9.60
C LEU A 97 1.34 -14.42 -10.84
N SER A 98 1.15 -15.72 -10.60
CA SER A 98 0.83 -16.70 -11.63
C SER A 98 -0.62 -16.58 -12.10
N ASP A 99 -0.93 -17.25 -13.21
CA ASP A 99 -2.29 -17.39 -13.70
C ASP A 99 -3.23 -17.91 -12.60
N PRO A 100 -4.52 -17.49 -12.61
CA PRO A 100 -5.47 -17.90 -11.59
C PRO A 100 -5.66 -19.42 -11.60
N ASP A 101 -5.38 -20.05 -10.46
CA ASP A 101 -5.53 -21.48 -10.24
C ASP A 101 -6.47 -21.76 -9.04
N GLY A 102 -7.47 -22.61 -9.25
CA GLY A 102 -8.39 -23.05 -8.21
C GLY A 102 -9.58 -22.12 -7.91
N GLU A 103 -10.23 -22.38 -6.78
CA GLU A 103 -11.37 -21.60 -6.27
C GLU A 103 -10.86 -20.33 -5.54
N GLY A 104 -11.59 -19.23 -5.65
CA GLY A 104 -11.18 -17.95 -5.08
C GLY A 104 -12.32 -16.97 -4.90
N CYS A 105 -12.01 -15.82 -4.31
CA CYS A 105 -12.99 -14.77 -4.07
C CYS A 105 -12.95 -13.72 -5.19
N ARG A 106 -14.13 -13.36 -5.71
CA ARG A 106 -14.26 -12.40 -6.80
C ARG A 106 -14.14 -10.96 -6.33
N ILE A 107 -13.39 -10.15 -7.07
CA ILE A 107 -13.38 -8.69 -7.02
C ILE A 107 -14.51 -8.20 -7.92
N THR A 108 -15.60 -7.73 -7.32
CA THR A 108 -16.75 -7.21 -8.07
C THR A 108 -16.44 -5.85 -8.69
N ASP A 109 -17.20 -5.47 -9.73
CA ASP A 109 -17.12 -4.14 -10.32
C ASP A 109 -17.35 -3.03 -9.28
N ASP A 110 -18.32 -3.23 -8.37
CA ASP A 110 -18.60 -2.29 -7.27
C ASP A 110 -17.42 -2.16 -6.31
N LYS A 111 -16.78 -3.28 -5.93
CA LYS A 111 -15.62 -3.25 -5.03
C LYS A 111 -14.43 -2.57 -5.70
N MET A 112 -14.18 -2.85 -6.98
CA MET A 112 -13.13 -2.19 -7.74
C MET A 112 -13.39 -0.68 -7.88
N ALA A 113 -14.61 -0.28 -8.26
CA ALA A 113 -15.01 1.12 -8.40
C ALA A 113 -14.90 1.86 -7.07
N LYS A 114 -15.33 1.23 -5.96
CA LYS A 114 -15.22 1.79 -4.61
C LYS A 114 -13.78 2.13 -4.24
N TYR A 115 -12.83 1.23 -4.48
CA TYR A 115 -11.43 1.47 -4.10
C TYR A 115 -10.75 2.53 -4.98
N LEU A 116 -11.08 2.57 -6.28
CA LEU A 116 -10.66 3.67 -7.16
C LEU A 116 -11.20 5.02 -6.68
N ASP A 117 -12.47 5.06 -6.27
CA ASP A 117 -13.10 6.27 -5.74
C ASP A 117 -12.47 6.73 -4.41
N ILE A 118 -12.24 5.82 -3.46
CA ILE A 118 -11.57 6.13 -2.19
C ILE A 118 -10.24 6.84 -2.44
N THR A 119 -9.37 6.26 -3.27
CA THR A 119 -8.08 6.88 -3.60
C THR A 119 -8.24 8.18 -4.37
N THR A 120 -9.22 8.29 -5.27
CA THR A 120 -9.53 9.54 -5.97
C THR A 120 -9.94 10.65 -4.99
N ARG A 121 -10.79 10.34 -4.00
CA ARG A 121 -11.25 11.29 -2.98
C ARG A 121 -10.11 11.72 -2.07
N ALA A 122 -9.30 10.80 -1.57
CA ALA A 122 -8.11 11.11 -0.78
C ALA A 122 -7.19 12.09 -1.51
N ARG A 123 -6.90 11.84 -2.79
CA ARG A 123 -6.05 12.72 -3.61
C ARG A 123 -6.62 14.10 -3.88
N LYS A 124 -7.94 14.21 -4.01
CA LYS A 124 -8.61 15.51 -4.15
C LYS A 124 -8.64 16.29 -2.84
N LYS A 125 -8.70 15.58 -1.71
CA LYS A 125 -8.80 16.17 -0.37
C LYS A 125 -7.46 16.71 0.13
N LEU A 126 -6.38 15.96 -0.07
CA LEU A 126 -5.08 16.32 0.47
C LEU A 126 -4.57 17.67 -0.03
N LYS A 127 -3.83 18.37 0.81
CA LYS A 127 -3.07 19.58 0.46
C LYS A 127 -1.60 19.35 0.78
N VAL A 128 -0.71 19.77 -0.11
CA VAL A 128 0.73 19.68 0.15
C VAL A 128 1.10 20.70 1.23
N SER A 129 1.49 20.21 2.41
CA SER A 129 1.79 21.04 3.59
C SER A 129 3.12 21.79 3.49
N PRO A 130 4.22 21.18 3.01
CA PRO A 130 5.51 21.84 3.08
C PRO A 130 5.63 23.11 2.24
N PRO A 131 6.36 24.14 2.75
CA PRO A 131 6.62 25.38 2.01
C PRO A 131 7.23 25.12 0.63
N VAL A 132 6.90 25.95 -0.37
CA VAL A 132 7.35 25.77 -1.76
C VAL A 132 8.88 25.60 -1.89
N ARG A 133 9.66 26.24 -1.00
CA ARG A 133 11.13 26.22 -0.99
C ARG A 133 11.71 25.36 0.14
N SER A 134 11.12 24.20 0.45
CA SER A 134 11.68 23.21 1.38
C SER A 134 12.05 21.90 0.68
N PHE A 135 12.93 21.12 1.30
CA PHE A 135 13.21 19.76 0.83
C PHE A 135 11.97 18.86 0.96
N ASP A 136 11.20 19.03 2.03
CA ASP A 136 9.96 18.28 2.26
C ASP A 136 8.93 18.53 1.17
N ARG A 137 8.93 19.70 0.51
CA ARG A 137 8.08 19.92 -0.67
C ARG A 137 8.43 18.99 -1.81
N LYS A 138 9.72 18.73 -2.03
CA LYS A 138 10.16 17.72 -2.99
C LYS A 138 9.67 16.35 -2.55
N LEU A 139 9.87 15.96 -1.28
CA LEU A 139 9.38 14.68 -0.76
C LEU A 139 7.88 14.49 -0.97
N ALA A 140 7.07 15.51 -0.66
CA ALA A 140 5.62 15.49 -0.86
C ALA A 140 5.24 15.23 -2.33
N LEU A 141 5.95 15.86 -3.26
CA LEU A 141 5.71 15.65 -4.69
C LEU A 141 6.14 14.26 -5.17
N GLU A 142 7.23 13.70 -4.64
CA GLU A 142 7.65 12.33 -4.93
C GLU A 142 6.59 11.33 -4.43
N PHE A 143 6.07 11.49 -3.22
CA PHE A 143 4.99 10.65 -2.68
C PHE A 143 3.72 10.73 -3.54
N LEU A 144 3.33 11.93 -3.99
CA LEU A 144 2.19 12.10 -4.90
C LEU A 144 2.44 11.46 -6.27
N GLU A 145 3.65 11.58 -6.81
CA GLU A 145 4.01 10.96 -8.08
C GLU A 145 3.97 9.43 -7.98
N ARG A 146 4.47 8.84 -6.89
CA ARG A 146 4.34 7.40 -6.65
C ARG A 146 2.88 6.96 -6.57
N SER A 147 2.07 7.67 -5.79
CA SER A 147 0.63 7.38 -5.71
C SER A 147 -0.06 7.50 -7.08
N GLU A 148 0.23 8.55 -7.85
CA GLU A 148 -0.34 8.75 -9.20
C GLU A 148 0.10 7.65 -10.17
N SER A 149 1.36 7.24 -10.14
CA SER A 149 1.89 6.17 -10.99
C SER A 149 1.16 4.85 -10.75
N TYR A 150 1.02 4.44 -9.48
CA TYR A 150 0.28 3.22 -9.13
C TYR A 150 -1.21 3.35 -9.42
N PHE A 151 -1.81 4.52 -9.23
CA PHE A 151 -3.22 4.75 -9.55
C PHE A 151 -3.48 4.64 -11.06
N ARG A 152 -2.63 5.25 -11.90
CA ARG A 152 -2.70 5.11 -13.36
C ARG A 152 -2.51 3.66 -13.80
N THR A 153 -1.60 2.94 -13.14
CA THR A 153 -1.38 1.51 -13.36
C THR A 153 -2.64 0.71 -13.02
N ALA A 154 -3.30 1.02 -11.90
CA ALA A 154 -4.56 0.39 -11.50
C ALA A 154 -5.67 0.62 -12.53
N VAL A 155 -5.81 1.85 -13.04
CA VAL A 155 -6.78 2.17 -14.09
C VAL A 155 -6.48 1.42 -15.38
N SER A 156 -5.22 1.29 -15.77
CA SER A 156 -4.81 0.50 -16.94
C SER A 156 -5.23 -0.95 -16.80
N TYR A 157 -4.83 -1.61 -15.70
CA TYR A 157 -5.21 -3.01 -15.45
C TYR A 157 -6.72 -3.20 -15.39
N ARG A 158 -7.46 -2.27 -14.79
CA ARG A 158 -8.92 -2.31 -14.77
C ARG A 158 -9.52 -2.24 -16.17
N ASN A 159 -8.94 -1.47 -17.08
CA ASN A 159 -9.40 -1.37 -18.47
C ASN A 159 -9.04 -2.61 -19.30
N ASP A 160 -7.98 -3.32 -18.90
CA ASP A 160 -7.55 -4.58 -19.50
C ASP A 160 -8.26 -5.81 -18.88
N ASP A 161 -9.32 -5.59 -18.10
CA ASP A 161 -10.05 -6.64 -17.35
C ASP A 161 -9.19 -7.44 -16.36
N ASP A 162 -8.07 -6.87 -15.91
CA ASP A 162 -7.19 -7.43 -14.90
C ASP A 162 -7.44 -6.82 -13.52
N TYR A 163 -8.54 -7.27 -12.90
CA TYR A 163 -9.03 -6.72 -11.64
C TYR A 163 -8.14 -7.08 -10.45
N VAL A 164 -7.50 -8.25 -10.46
CA VAL A 164 -6.56 -8.64 -9.41
C VAL A 164 -5.39 -7.65 -9.34
N ARG A 165 -4.73 -7.37 -10.48
CA ARG A 165 -3.61 -6.41 -10.49
C ARG A 165 -4.09 -4.97 -10.30
N ALA A 166 -5.24 -4.61 -10.84
CA ALA A 166 -5.84 -3.30 -10.61
C ALA A 166 -6.11 -3.03 -9.12
N PHE A 167 -6.70 -4.01 -8.44
CA PHE A 167 -7.07 -3.90 -7.03
C PHE A 167 -5.84 -3.81 -6.13
N ALA A 168 -4.79 -4.57 -6.40
CA ALA A 168 -3.52 -4.42 -5.68
C ALA A 168 -2.90 -3.03 -5.92
N ALA A 169 -2.81 -2.60 -7.18
CA ALA A 169 -2.17 -1.33 -7.54
C ALA A 169 -2.89 -0.11 -6.93
N VAL A 170 -4.22 -0.09 -6.85
CA VAL A 170 -4.94 1.03 -6.21
C VAL A 170 -4.74 1.08 -4.70
N ASN A 171 -4.62 -0.08 -4.04
CA ASN A 171 -4.30 -0.17 -2.61
C ASN A 171 -2.84 0.27 -2.36
N TYR A 172 -1.92 -0.14 -3.24
CA TYR A 172 -0.53 0.32 -3.22
C TYR A 172 -0.44 1.85 -3.38
N ALA A 173 -1.21 2.42 -4.31
CA ALA A 173 -1.31 3.87 -4.52
C ALA A 173 -1.82 4.61 -3.28
N HIS A 174 -2.79 4.05 -2.57
CA HIS A 174 -3.37 4.66 -1.37
C HIS A 174 -2.40 4.62 -0.18
N ALA A 175 -1.64 3.53 -0.03
CA ALA A 175 -0.61 3.42 1.01
C ALA A 175 0.47 4.52 0.90
N TRP A 176 0.81 4.98 -0.31
CA TRP A 176 1.68 6.15 -0.50
C TRP A 176 1.03 7.45 -0.01
N LEU A 177 -0.29 7.61 -0.14
CA LEU A 177 -0.98 8.79 0.39
C LEU A 177 -0.99 8.77 1.92
N ASP A 178 -1.29 7.62 2.51
CA ASP A 178 -1.24 7.42 3.95
C ASP A 178 0.16 7.63 4.51
N GLY A 179 1.19 7.07 3.85
CA GLY A 179 2.57 7.29 4.21
C GLY A 179 2.89 8.80 4.26
N GLY A 180 2.51 9.55 3.22
CA GLY A 180 2.73 10.99 3.16
C GLY A 180 1.92 11.79 4.19
N ALA A 181 0.68 11.41 4.46
CA ALA A 181 -0.16 12.03 5.50
C ALA A 181 0.43 11.79 6.89
N ARG A 182 0.79 10.53 7.20
CA ARG A 182 1.37 10.11 8.48
C ARG A 182 2.67 10.84 8.82
N ILE A 183 3.51 11.12 7.81
CA ILE A 183 4.77 11.84 8.03
C ILE A 183 4.64 13.37 7.89
N GLY A 184 3.42 13.89 7.72
CA GLY A 184 3.13 15.33 7.69
C GLY A 184 3.40 16.05 6.36
N LEU A 185 3.60 15.31 5.26
CA LEU A 185 3.75 15.91 3.92
C LEU A 185 2.41 16.40 3.36
N PHE A 186 1.31 15.83 3.83
CA PHE A 186 -0.04 16.16 3.39
C PHE A 186 -0.92 16.60 4.56
N ASP A 187 -1.58 17.74 4.40
CA ASP A 187 -2.68 18.18 5.26
C ASP A 187 -3.96 17.57 4.72
N VAL A 188 -4.54 16.70 5.54
CA VAL A 188 -5.76 15.95 5.22
C VAL A 188 -6.89 16.30 6.17
N GLU A 189 -6.78 17.41 6.91
CA GLU A 189 -7.82 17.90 7.82
C GLU A 189 -8.23 16.86 8.87
N GLU A 190 -7.26 16.11 9.41
CA GLU A 190 -7.45 15.06 10.44
C GLU A 190 -8.46 13.96 10.03
N ASP A 191 -8.63 13.71 8.74
CA ASP A 191 -9.56 12.70 8.22
C ASP A 191 -9.02 11.27 8.40
N ASP A 192 -9.35 10.67 9.55
CA ASP A 192 -9.05 9.28 9.92
C ASP A 192 -9.98 8.24 9.25
N VAL A 193 -10.93 8.69 8.42
CA VAL A 193 -11.81 7.82 7.63
C VAL A 193 -11.19 7.49 6.28
N LEU A 194 -10.55 8.48 5.66
CA LEU A 194 -9.86 8.33 4.37
C LEU A 194 -8.37 8.05 4.50
N PHE A 195 -7.76 8.34 5.65
CA PHE A 195 -6.33 8.21 5.82
C PHE A 195 -5.94 7.51 7.11
N THR A 196 -4.76 6.91 7.10
CA THR A 196 -4.12 6.37 8.29
C THR A 196 -3.14 7.39 8.89
N LEU A 197 -3.56 8.05 9.97
CA LEU A 197 -2.80 9.14 10.61
C LEU A 197 -1.85 8.63 11.70
N TYR A 198 -0.93 9.50 12.13
CA TYR A 198 -0.07 9.28 13.29
C TYR A 198 -0.81 9.67 14.57
N GLU A 199 -0.53 8.99 15.69
CA GLU A 199 -1.14 9.26 17.01
C GLU A 199 -0.69 10.58 17.64
#